data_AF-A0A849ZMU8-F1
#
_entry.id   AF-A0A849ZMU8-F1
#
_cell.length_a   1.000
_cell.length_b   1.000
_cell.length_c   1.000
_cell.angle_alpha   90.00
_cell.angle_beta   90.00
_cell.angle_gamma   90.00
#
_symmetry.space_group_name_H-M   'P 1'
#
loop_
_entity.id
_entity.type
_entity.pdbx_description
1 polymer ?
#
loop_
_entity_poly.entity_id
_entity_poly.type
_entity_poly.pdbx_seq_one_letter_code
_entity_poly.pdbx_strand_id
1 'polypeptide(L)'
;MARPNPKAILSAATDYLKTHPEEILRAARGALGLRVGVPLDALRYFARELTGGKKLPRDIEIDSAPPGLRIAMTVEAAGSTLRVSQILYVEEVNVASDEIRVALRVAELSLKVLDGFQTPVAALVQSGALDLSKPGNLIAFLPKKPALIVDSKDDRIVLDVMKVAKVADNPKVRRALAITTPVLGVRGIRSKDDHLDVYLKASLSGLPVAFSAARD
;
A
#
# COMPACT_ATOMS: atom_id res chain seq x y z
N MET A 1 11.30 15.80 -3.86
CA MET A 1 10.70 14.84 -2.92
C MET A 1 11.84 14.27 -2.09
N ALA A 2 11.78 14.38 -0.77
CA ALA A 2 12.66 13.60 0.09
C ALA A 2 12.23 12.14 -0.09
N ARG A 3 13.12 11.32 -0.67
CA ARG A 3 12.85 9.90 -0.91
C ARG A 3 12.93 9.19 0.44
N PRO A 4 11.99 8.29 0.78
CA PRO A 4 12.17 7.48 1.98
C PRO A 4 13.48 6.71 1.85
N ASN A 5 14.37 6.88 2.82
CA ASN A 5 15.69 6.29 2.81
C ASN A 5 15.52 4.76 3.00
N PRO A 6 15.99 3.92 2.05
CA PRO A 6 15.85 2.46 2.18
C PRO A 6 16.42 1.91 3.49
N LYS A 7 17.49 2.54 4.00
CA LYS A 7 18.07 2.18 5.30
C LYS A 7 17.14 2.52 6.46
N ALA A 8 16.41 3.63 6.38
CA ALA A 8 15.45 4.04 7.40
C ALA A 8 14.22 3.13 7.41
N ILE A 9 13.73 2.71 6.22
CA ILE A 9 12.66 1.70 6.14
C ILE A 9 13.13 0.38 6.76
N LEU A 10 14.34 -0.07 6.43
CA LEU A 10 14.86 -1.33 6.95
C LEU A 10 15.12 -1.26 8.47
N SER A 11 15.65 -0.16 8.99
CA SER A 11 15.85 0.02 10.44
C SER A 11 14.51 0.04 11.16
N ALA A 12 13.54 0.81 10.68
CA ALA A 12 12.18 0.85 11.22
C ALA A 12 11.53 -0.55 11.26
N ALA A 13 11.68 -1.33 10.18
CA ALA A 13 11.20 -2.72 10.15
C ALA A 13 11.85 -3.59 11.22
N THR A 14 13.17 -3.45 11.36
CA THR A 14 13.96 -4.24 12.31
C THR A 14 13.61 -3.87 13.75
N ASP A 15 13.45 -2.58 14.04
CA ASP A 15 13.14 -2.07 15.37
C ASP A 15 11.70 -2.42 15.79
N TYR A 16 10.75 -2.39 14.87
CA TYR A 16 9.40 -2.90 15.11
C TYR A 16 9.41 -4.39 15.48
N LEU A 17 10.10 -5.24 14.71
CA LEU A 17 10.16 -6.68 14.99
C LEU A 17 10.87 -7.02 16.31
N LYS A 18 11.89 -6.23 16.68
CA LYS A 18 12.56 -6.38 17.99
C LYS A 18 11.63 -6.04 19.16
N THR A 19 10.74 -5.08 18.97
CA THR A 19 9.80 -4.64 20.01
C THR A 19 8.53 -5.48 20.06
N HIS A 20 8.23 -6.24 19.01
CA HIS A 20 7.04 -7.09 18.87
C HIS A 20 7.40 -8.53 18.47
N PRO A 21 8.09 -9.31 19.33
CA PRO A 21 8.53 -10.67 19.01
C PRO A 21 7.36 -11.65 18.76
N GLU A 22 6.19 -11.40 19.34
CA GLU A 22 4.96 -12.16 19.13
C GLU A 22 4.51 -12.16 17.66
N GLU A 23 4.80 -11.10 16.92
CA GLU A 23 4.50 -10.99 15.49
C GLU A 23 5.33 -11.98 14.67
N ILE A 24 6.54 -12.32 15.10
CA ILE A 24 7.37 -13.34 14.45
C ILE A 24 6.71 -14.72 14.59
N LEU A 25 6.26 -15.07 15.80
CA LEU A 25 5.60 -16.35 16.05
C LEU A 25 4.27 -16.44 15.29
N ARG A 26 3.51 -15.34 15.25
CA ARG A 26 2.27 -15.24 14.49
C ARG A 26 2.52 -15.36 12.99
N ALA A 27 3.53 -14.69 12.45
CA ALA A 27 3.91 -14.78 11.05
C ALA A 27 4.35 -16.20 10.68
N ALA A 28 5.13 -16.87 11.54
CA ALA A 28 5.52 -18.26 11.35
C ALA A 28 4.30 -19.20 11.32
N ARG A 29 3.38 -19.08 12.31
CA ARG A 29 2.12 -19.85 12.32
C ARG A 29 1.23 -19.53 11.12
N GLY A 30 1.18 -18.27 10.72
CA GLY A 30 0.46 -17.81 9.53
C GLY A 30 1.01 -18.46 8.27
N ALA A 31 2.34 -18.45 8.10
CA ALA A 31 3.00 -19.02 6.94
C ALA A 31 2.72 -20.53 6.80
N LEU A 32 2.68 -21.28 7.90
CA LEU A 32 2.25 -22.70 7.89
C LEU A 32 0.82 -22.88 7.37
N GLY A 33 -0.06 -21.91 7.66
CA GLY A 33 -1.43 -21.85 7.14
C GLY A 33 -1.58 -21.12 5.80
N LEU A 34 -0.47 -20.87 5.08
CA LEU A 34 -0.45 -20.09 3.84
C LEU A 34 -1.10 -18.70 4.00
N ARG A 35 -0.85 -18.03 5.12
CA ARG A 35 -1.37 -16.69 5.41
C ARG A 35 -0.23 -15.76 5.84
N VAL A 36 -0.12 -14.62 5.19
CA VAL A 36 0.84 -13.57 5.56
C VAL A 36 0.04 -12.36 6.02
N GLY A 37 0.12 -12.03 7.30
CA GLY A 37 -0.54 -10.87 7.89
C GLY A 37 0.44 -9.73 8.08
N VAL A 38 -0.01 -8.50 7.78
CA VAL A 38 0.70 -7.27 8.15
C VAL A 38 -0.09 -6.61 9.29
N PRO A 39 0.48 -6.47 10.50
CA PRO A 39 -0.20 -5.79 11.59
C PRO A 39 -0.40 -4.30 11.24
N LEU A 40 -1.59 -3.77 11.50
CA LEU A 40 -1.89 -2.36 11.22
C LEU A 40 -1.02 -1.43 12.08
N ASP A 41 -0.63 -1.87 13.29
CA ASP A 41 0.33 -1.16 14.11
C ASP A 41 1.70 -0.98 13.45
N ALA A 42 2.19 -1.97 12.70
CA ALA A 42 3.39 -1.77 11.89
C ALA A 42 3.16 -0.69 10.84
N LEU A 43 2.03 -0.74 10.12
CA LEU A 43 1.69 0.28 9.12
C LEU A 43 1.63 1.68 9.73
N ARG A 44 1.02 1.82 10.92
CA ARG A 44 0.99 3.08 11.70
C ARG A 44 2.39 3.52 12.12
N TYR A 45 3.23 2.61 12.59
CA TYR A 45 4.62 2.89 12.98
C TYR A 45 5.44 3.38 11.79
N PHE A 46 5.40 2.68 10.66
CA PHE A 46 6.06 3.10 9.43
C PHE A 46 5.53 4.42 8.90
N ALA A 47 4.22 4.63 8.92
CA ALA A 47 3.62 5.89 8.51
C ALA A 47 4.17 7.07 9.33
N ARG A 48 4.31 6.90 10.65
CA ARG A 48 4.93 7.92 11.52
C ARG A 48 6.41 8.15 11.23
N GLU A 49 7.18 7.08 11.07
CA GLU A 49 8.63 7.19 10.82
C GLU A 49 8.94 7.81 9.45
N LEU A 50 8.08 7.57 8.46
CA LEU A 50 8.31 8.00 7.09
C LEU A 50 7.75 9.41 6.78
N THR A 51 6.99 10.04 7.68
CA THR A 51 6.32 11.34 7.43
C THR A 51 7.13 12.59 7.78
N GLY A 52 8.41 12.47 8.14
CA GLY A 52 9.26 13.60 8.59
C GLY A 52 9.62 14.70 7.57
N GLY A 53 8.97 14.76 6.39
CA GLY A 53 9.25 15.73 5.33
C GLY A 53 8.20 16.83 5.21
N LYS A 54 8.60 18.08 4.92
CA LYS A 54 7.70 19.26 4.82
C LYS A 54 6.47 19.12 3.91
N LYS A 55 6.48 18.18 2.94
CA LYS A 55 5.38 17.94 1.98
C LYS A 55 4.71 16.57 2.12
N LEU A 56 4.97 15.87 3.22
CA LEU A 56 4.36 14.56 3.48
C LEU A 56 3.07 14.72 4.29
N PRO A 57 2.13 13.77 4.16
CA PRO A 57 0.92 13.78 4.98
C PRO A 57 1.29 13.76 6.47
N ARG A 58 0.50 14.45 7.29
CA ARG A 58 0.61 14.49 8.75
C ARG A 58 -0.58 13.76 9.39
N ASP A 59 -0.49 13.48 10.68
CA ASP A 59 -1.60 12.91 11.47
C ASP A 59 -2.22 11.67 10.81
N ILE A 60 -1.39 10.75 10.30
CA ILE A 60 -1.86 9.56 9.63
C ILE A 60 -2.51 8.62 10.65
N GLU A 61 -3.79 8.36 10.48
CA GLU A 61 -4.58 7.36 11.18
C GLU A 61 -4.90 6.23 10.20
N ILE A 62 -4.68 5.00 10.66
CA ILE A 62 -4.99 3.78 9.91
C ILE A 62 -5.79 2.91 10.86
N ASP A 63 -7.03 2.60 10.51
CA ASP A 63 -7.92 1.79 11.33
C ASP A 63 -8.49 0.62 10.52
N SER A 64 -8.84 -0.44 11.21
CA SER A 64 -9.53 -1.57 10.59
C SER A 64 -10.97 -1.17 10.23
N ALA A 65 -11.35 -1.35 8.96
CA ALA A 65 -12.72 -1.18 8.48
C ALA A 65 -13.10 -2.36 7.58
N PRO A 66 -13.27 -3.58 8.14
CA PRO A 66 -13.42 -4.80 7.35
C PRO A 66 -14.53 -4.70 6.30
N PRO A 67 -14.28 -5.10 5.03
CA PRO A 67 -13.10 -5.80 4.52
C PRO A 67 -11.89 -4.91 4.15
N GLY A 68 -12.00 -3.59 4.29
CA GLY A 68 -10.96 -2.61 3.94
C GLY A 68 -10.23 -2.00 5.14
N LEU A 69 -9.54 -0.89 4.86
CA LEU A 69 -8.79 -0.08 5.83
C LEU A 69 -9.27 1.35 5.77
N ARG A 70 -9.67 1.91 6.92
CA ARG A 70 -9.93 3.34 7.02
C ARG A 70 -8.60 4.05 7.15
N ILE A 71 -8.39 5.05 6.31
CA ILE A 71 -7.19 5.88 6.33
C ILE A 71 -7.62 7.32 6.42
N ALA A 72 -7.11 8.03 7.42
CA ALA A 72 -7.24 9.47 7.52
C ALA A 72 -5.86 10.12 7.62
N MET A 73 -5.69 11.27 6.99
CA MET A 73 -4.43 12.00 6.98
C MET A 73 -4.65 13.47 6.71
N THR A 74 -3.75 14.31 7.21
CA THR A 74 -3.73 15.74 6.95
C THR A 74 -2.74 16.02 5.81
N VAL A 75 -3.18 16.69 4.74
CA VAL A 75 -2.33 17.04 3.58
C VAL A 75 -2.35 18.53 3.30
N GLU A 76 -1.21 19.08 2.91
CA GLU A 76 -1.13 20.43 2.35
C GLU A 76 -1.30 20.37 0.83
N ALA A 77 -2.35 21.02 0.32
CA ALA A 77 -2.67 21.07 -1.10
C ALA A 77 -2.96 22.52 -1.52
N ALA A 78 -2.13 23.05 -2.44
CA ALA A 78 -2.28 24.37 -3.04
C ALA A 78 -2.52 25.53 -2.04
N GLY A 79 -1.87 25.48 -0.88
CA GLY A 79 -2.00 26.50 0.17
C GLY A 79 -3.15 26.29 1.16
N SER A 80 -3.92 25.20 1.01
CA SER A 80 -4.89 24.75 2.00
C SER A 80 -4.40 23.52 2.75
N THR A 81 -4.79 23.43 4.01
CA THR A 81 -4.59 22.23 4.83
C THR A 81 -5.89 21.46 4.84
N LEU A 82 -5.86 20.22 4.35
CA LEU A 82 -7.04 19.37 4.19
C LEU A 82 -6.90 18.11 5.06
N ARG A 83 -7.94 17.78 5.83
CA ARG A 83 -8.12 16.45 6.40
C ARG A 83 -8.77 15.57 5.35
N VAL A 84 -8.07 14.53 4.94
CA VAL A 84 -8.55 13.49 4.04
C VAL A 84 -8.99 12.29 4.89
N SER A 85 -10.13 11.70 4.59
CA SER A 85 -10.59 10.43 5.13
C SER A 85 -11.10 9.56 3.99
N GLN A 86 -10.76 8.28 3.99
CA GLN A 86 -11.18 7.32 2.96
C GLN A 86 -11.16 5.90 3.51
N ILE A 87 -11.86 4.98 2.84
CA ILE A 87 -11.70 3.54 3.03
C ILE A 87 -10.99 2.96 1.79
N LEU A 88 -9.90 2.24 2.01
CA LEU A 88 -9.22 1.48 0.97
C LEU A 88 -9.62 0.01 1.04
N TYR A 89 -10.13 -0.52 -0.07
CA TYR A 89 -10.32 -1.94 -0.27
C TYR A 89 -9.21 -2.48 -1.17
N VAL A 90 -8.57 -3.56 -0.76
CA VAL A 90 -7.69 -4.30 -1.67
C VAL A 90 -8.55 -5.32 -2.41
N GLU A 91 -8.79 -5.06 -3.70
CA GLU A 91 -9.68 -5.89 -4.52
C GLU A 91 -8.93 -7.09 -5.11
N GLU A 92 -7.69 -6.86 -5.52
CA GLU A 92 -6.90 -7.84 -6.23
C GLU A 92 -5.42 -7.67 -5.90
N VAL A 93 -4.74 -8.79 -5.68
CA VAL A 93 -3.28 -8.83 -5.70
C VAL A 93 -2.87 -9.93 -6.67
N ASN A 94 -2.08 -9.55 -7.65
CA ASN A 94 -1.48 -10.44 -8.61
C ASN A 94 0.04 -10.35 -8.50
N VAL A 95 0.68 -11.50 -8.33
CA VAL A 95 2.13 -11.60 -8.17
C VAL A 95 2.63 -12.59 -9.21
N ALA A 96 3.44 -12.09 -10.14
CA ALA A 96 4.10 -12.88 -11.17
C ALA A 96 5.59 -12.55 -11.22
N SER A 97 6.32 -13.15 -12.16
CA SER A 97 7.78 -12.97 -12.27
C SER A 97 8.18 -11.55 -12.70
N ASP A 98 7.29 -10.83 -13.37
CA ASP A 98 7.51 -9.51 -13.94
C ASP A 98 6.54 -8.43 -13.42
N GLU A 99 5.55 -8.80 -12.61
CA GLU A 99 4.60 -7.87 -11.99
C GLU A 99 4.32 -8.19 -10.51
N ILE A 100 4.18 -7.13 -9.72
CA ILE A 100 3.63 -7.21 -8.36
C ILE A 100 2.51 -6.18 -8.31
N ARG A 101 1.32 -6.60 -8.72
CA ARG A 101 0.17 -5.73 -8.95
C ARG A 101 -0.81 -5.78 -7.78
N VAL A 102 -1.24 -4.61 -7.35
CA VAL A 102 -2.25 -4.43 -6.31
C VAL A 102 -3.33 -3.49 -6.84
N ALA A 103 -4.56 -3.98 -6.96
CA ALA A 103 -5.73 -3.16 -7.26
C ALA A 103 -6.39 -2.70 -5.96
N LEU A 104 -6.53 -1.39 -5.83
CA LEU A 104 -7.14 -0.71 -4.69
C LEU A 104 -8.42 -0.02 -5.16
N ARG A 105 -9.49 -0.16 -4.39
CA ARG A 105 -10.68 0.67 -4.53
C ARG A 105 -10.77 1.66 -3.38
N VAL A 106 -10.95 2.93 -3.71
CA VAL A 106 -11.05 4.03 -2.76
C VAL A 106 -12.53 4.37 -2.57
N ALA A 107 -13.06 4.16 -1.38
CA ALA A 107 -14.44 4.48 -1.03
C ALA A 107 -14.49 5.56 0.05
N GLU A 108 -15.67 6.17 0.21
CA GLU A 108 -15.94 7.17 1.25
C GLU A 108 -14.90 8.31 1.31
N LEU A 109 -14.36 8.73 0.15
CA LEU A 109 -13.39 9.82 0.12
C LEU A 109 -14.08 11.11 0.58
N SER A 110 -13.55 11.70 1.64
CA SER A 110 -14.02 12.94 2.23
C SER A 110 -12.85 13.88 2.46
N LEU A 111 -13.07 15.16 2.18
CA LEU A 111 -12.13 16.24 2.40
C LEU A 111 -12.76 17.28 3.33
N LYS A 112 -12.05 17.64 4.40
CA LYS A 112 -12.42 18.74 5.29
C LYS A 112 -11.30 19.78 5.29
N VAL A 113 -11.63 21.02 4.97
CA VAL A 113 -10.68 22.13 5.07
C VAL A 113 -10.41 22.42 6.54
N LEU A 114 -9.14 22.36 6.93
CA LEU A 114 -8.67 22.70 8.28
C LEU A 114 -8.10 24.13 8.33
N ASP A 115 -7.43 24.56 7.25
CA ASP A 115 -6.85 25.90 7.12
C ASP A 115 -6.73 26.30 5.63
N GLY A 116 -6.49 27.59 5.36
CA GLY A 116 -6.40 28.14 4.01
C GLY A 116 -7.75 28.16 3.30
N PHE A 117 -8.80 28.58 4.01
CA PHE A 117 -10.18 28.59 3.52
C PHE A 117 -10.43 29.49 2.29
N GLN A 118 -9.53 30.42 1.99
CA GLN A 118 -9.67 31.37 0.89
C GLN A 118 -9.05 30.88 -0.43
N THR A 119 -8.46 29.68 -0.47
CA THR A 119 -7.86 29.18 -1.71
C THR A 119 -8.92 28.63 -2.68
N PRO A 120 -8.62 28.57 -3.99
CA PRO A 120 -9.50 27.92 -4.97
C PRO A 120 -9.81 26.45 -4.63
N VAL A 121 -8.86 25.72 -4.04
CA VAL A 121 -9.08 24.32 -3.66
C VAL A 121 -10.04 24.22 -2.48
N ALA A 122 -9.91 25.09 -1.47
CA ALA A 122 -10.84 25.14 -0.36
C ALA A 122 -12.27 25.47 -0.83
N ALA A 123 -12.43 26.41 -1.76
CA ALA A 123 -13.72 26.76 -2.33
C ALA A 123 -14.38 25.57 -3.06
N LEU A 124 -13.62 24.78 -3.81
CA LEU A 124 -14.12 23.56 -4.48
C LEU A 124 -14.56 22.48 -3.49
N VAL A 125 -13.80 22.30 -2.40
CA VAL A 125 -14.15 21.34 -1.33
C VAL A 125 -15.41 21.79 -0.60
N GLN A 126 -15.49 23.06 -0.20
CA GLN A 126 -16.63 23.61 0.56
C GLN A 126 -17.93 23.69 -0.26
N SER A 127 -17.82 23.99 -1.55
CA SER A 127 -18.99 24.02 -2.45
C SER A 127 -19.49 22.63 -2.82
N GLY A 128 -18.73 21.56 -2.54
CA GLY A 128 -19.04 20.21 -2.99
C GLY A 128 -18.91 20.03 -4.50
N ALA A 129 -18.29 20.97 -5.22
CA ALA A 129 -18.12 20.91 -6.66
C ALA A 129 -17.06 19.88 -7.11
N LEU A 130 -16.21 19.42 -6.18
CA LEU A 130 -15.23 18.39 -6.45
C LEU A 130 -15.87 16.99 -6.38
N ASP A 131 -15.86 16.27 -7.49
CA ASP A 131 -16.33 14.88 -7.52
C ASP A 131 -15.34 13.95 -6.80
N LEU A 132 -15.67 13.63 -5.55
CA LEU A 132 -14.92 12.69 -4.71
C LEU A 132 -15.39 11.24 -4.87
N SER A 133 -16.41 10.97 -5.68
CA SER A 133 -16.90 9.61 -5.91
C SER A 133 -16.00 8.81 -6.84
N LYS A 134 -15.14 9.49 -7.63
CA LYS A 134 -14.26 8.88 -8.64
C LYS A 134 -12.80 9.36 -8.52
N PRO A 135 -12.13 9.10 -7.38
CA PRO A 135 -10.79 9.60 -7.10
C PRO A 135 -9.70 9.09 -8.05
N GLY A 136 -9.87 7.91 -8.66
CA GLY A 136 -8.97 7.38 -9.68
C GLY A 136 -8.88 8.29 -10.91
N ASN A 137 -9.96 9.00 -11.27
CA ASN A 137 -9.92 9.95 -12.38
C ASN A 137 -9.05 11.18 -12.08
N LEU A 138 -8.89 11.54 -10.80
CA LEU A 138 -8.05 12.67 -10.37
C LEU A 138 -6.55 12.39 -10.57
N ILE A 139 -6.15 11.12 -10.65
CA ILE A 139 -4.76 10.69 -10.86
C ILE A 139 -4.23 11.13 -12.22
N ALA A 140 -5.09 11.22 -13.23
CA ALA A 140 -4.71 11.68 -14.57
C ALA A 140 -4.16 13.12 -14.56
N PHE A 141 -4.53 13.93 -13.56
CA PHE A 141 -4.11 15.32 -13.42
C PHE A 141 -2.90 15.48 -12.49
N LEU A 142 -2.35 14.39 -11.92
CA LEU A 142 -1.20 14.48 -11.04
C LEU A 142 0.07 14.86 -11.80
N PRO A 143 0.73 15.98 -11.44
CA PRO A 143 2.01 16.32 -12.03
C PRO A 143 3.05 15.28 -11.60
N LYS A 144 3.78 14.72 -12.57
CA LYS A 144 4.77 13.66 -12.35
C LYS A 144 4.17 12.42 -11.67
N LYS A 145 3.10 11.87 -12.28
CA LYS A 145 2.48 10.61 -11.86
C LYS A 145 3.55 9.56 -11.52
N PRO A 146 3.56 8.99 -10.30
CA PRO A 146 4.50 7.94 -9.93
C PRO A 146 4.40 6.75 -10.89
N ALA A 147 5.55 6.22 -11.33
CA ALA A 147 5.61 5.07 -12.23
C ALA A 147 4.92 3.82 -11.67
N LEU A 148 4.84 3.72 -10.33
CA LEU A 148 4.09 2.67 -9.63
C LEU A 148 2.61 2.62 -10.04
N ILE A 149 1.99 3.75 -10.38
CA ILE A 149 0.57 3.81 -10.74
C ILE A 149 0.41 3.49 -12.23
N VAL A 150 0.04 2.24 -12.52
CA VAL A 150 -0.08 1.73 -13.89
C VAL A 150 -1.45 1.95 -14.51
N ASP A 151 -2.50 1.98 -13.69
CA ASP A 151 -3.86 2.23 -14.14
C ASP A 151 -4.66 2.95 -13.05
N SER A 152 -5.66 3.73 -13.45
CA SER A 152 -6.54 4.47 -12.57
C SER A 152 -7.83 4.82 -13.31
N LYS A 153 -8.96 4.35 -12.79
CA LYS A 153 -10.26 4.57 -13.40
C LYS A 153 -11.35 4.59 -12.33
N ASP A 154 -12.23 5.58 -12.40
CA ASP A 154 -13.34 5.79 -11.46
C ASP A 154 -12.82 5.82 -10.01
N ASP A 155 -13.17 4.87 -9.17
CA ASP A 155 -12.69 4.74 -7.78
C ASP A 155 -11.57 3.70 -7.60
N ARG A 156 -11.08 3.12 -8.70
CA ARG A 156 -10.05 2.07 -8.71
C ARG A 156 -8.68 2.61 -9.12
N ILE A 157 -7.65 2.17 -8.41
CA ILE A 157 -6.24 2.51 -8.63
C ILE A 157 -5.45 1.22 -8.66
N VAL A 158 -4.62 1.03 -9.68
CA VAL A 158 -3.76 -0.15 -9.83
C VAL A 158 -2.31 0.27 -9.68
N LEU A 159 -1.65 -0.37 -8.71
CA LEU A 159 -0.24 -0.19 -8.42
C LEU A 159 0.53 -1.42 -8.92
N ASP A 160 1.68 -1.21 -9.57
CA ASP A 160 2.61 -2.29 -9.91
C ASP A 160 4.01 -1.95 -9.41
N VAL A 161 4.43 -2.63 -8.34
CA VAL A 161 5.71 -2.40 -7.66
C VAL A 161 6.90 -2.66 -8.59
N MET A 162 6.73 -3.51 -9.61
CA MET A 162 7.76 -3.77 -10.61
C MET A 162 7.96 -2.62 -11.59
N LYS A 163 7.14 -1.55 -11.55
CA LYS A 163 7.43 -0.28 -12.26
C LYS A 163 8.37 0.65 -11.51
N VAL A 164 8.71 0.34 -10.27
CA VAL A 164 9.74 1.06 -9.52
C VAL A 164 11.10 0.46 -9.91
N ALA A 165 11.93 1.21 -10.63
CA ALA A 165 13.24 0.73 -11.13
C ALA A 165 14.09 0.04 -10.06
N LYS A 166 14.16 0.61 -8.85
CA LYS A 166 14.91 0.02 -7.72
C LYS A 166 14.43 -1.36 -7.28
N VAL A 167 13.18 -1.69 -7.56
CA VAL A 167 12.59 -3.00 -7.27
C VAL A 167 12.76 -3.93 -8.47
N ALA A 168 12.42 -3.44 -9.67
CA ALA A 168 12.53 -4.17 -10.93
C ALA A 168 13.96 -4.65 -11.21
N ASP A 169 14.94 -3.78 -10.98
CA ASP A 169 16.36 -4.02 -11.27
C ASP A 169 17.05 -4.80 -10.13
N ASN A 170 16.35 -5.11 -9.04
CA ASN A 170 16.93 -5.81 -7.91
C ASN A 170 16.98 -7.33 -8.20
N PRO A 171 18.18 -7.93 -8.39
CA PRO A 171 18.29 -9.34 -8.73
C PRO A 171 17.73 -10.25 -7.63
N LYS A 172 17.76 -9.82 -6.35
CA LYS A 172 17.18 -10.59 -5.24
C LYS A 172 15.65 -10.65 -5.34
N VAL A 173 15.01 -9.55 -5.74
CA VAL A 173 13.55 -9.52 -5.92
C VAL A 173 13.17 -10.42 -7.10
N ARG A 174 13.84 -10.27 -8.24
CA ARG A 174 13.57 -11.09 -9.43
C ARG A 174 13.76 -12.59 -9.15
N ARG A 175 14.83 -12.96 -8.45
CA ARG A 175 15.08 -14.35 -8.03
C ARG A 175 14.01 -14.86 -7.08
N ALA A 176 13.64 -14.07 -6.07
CA ALA A 176 12.58 -14.46 -5.14
C ALA A 176 11.25 -14.70 -5.87
N LEU A 177 10.87 -13.82 -6.79
CA LEU A 177 9.66 -14.00 -7.60
C LEU A 177 9.74 -15.26 -8.46
N ALA A 178 10.83 -15.47 -9.21
CA ALA A 178 11.00 -16.64 -10.08
C ALA A 178 10.89 -17.98 -9.32
N ILE A 179 11.33 -18.02 -8.05
CA ILE A 179 11.24 -19.21 -7.21
C ILE A 179 9.83 -19.37 -6.63
N THR A 180 9.20 -18.28 -6.19
CA THR A 180 7.97 -18.35 -5.38
C THR A 180 6.69 -18.34 -6.20
N THR A 181 6.60 -17.55 -7.26
CA THR A 181 5.35 -17.36 -8.02
C THR A 181 4.84 -18.62 -8.74
N PRO A 182 5.67 -19.57 -9.20
CA PRO A 182 5.14 -20.81 -9.78
C PRO A 182 4.38 -21.68 -8.77
N VAL A 183 4.74 -21.58 -7.49
CA VAL A 183 4.25 -22.46 -6.43
C VAL A 183 3.33 -21.77 -5.42
N LEU A 184 3.28 -20.44 -5.42
CA LEU A 184 2.44 -19.63 -4.54
C LEU A 184 1.69 -18.58 -5.34
N GLY A 185 0.37 -18.55 -5.15
CA GLY A 185 -0.50 -17.47 -5.64
C GLY A 185 -1.30 -16.84 -4.50
N VAL A 186 -1.93 -15.70 -4.77
CA VAL A 186 -2.86 -15.07 -3.80
C VAL A 186 -4.26 -15.68 -3.95
N ARG A 187 -4.87 -16.02 -2.82
CA ARG A 187 -6.24 -16.55 -2.70
C ARG A 187 -7.23 -15.46 -2.33
N GLY A 188 -6.83 -14.51 -1.48
CA GLY A 188 -7.70 -13.43 -1.04
C GLY A 188 -7.06 -12.57 0.04
N ILE A 189 -7.70 -11.45 0.36
CA ILE A 189 -7.18 -10.47 1.32
C ILE A 189 -8.30 -10.10 2.28
N ARG A 190 -7.98 -9.96 3.57
CA ARG A 190 -8.96 -9.56 4.60
C ARG A 190 -8.30 -8.65 5.62
N SER A 191 -9.01 -7.61 6.03
CA SER A 191 -8.69 -6.91 7.27
C SER A 191 -9.47 -7.55 8.44
N LYS A 192 -8.78 -8.01 9.48
CA LYS A 192 -9.38 -8.56 10.71
C LYS A 192 -8.41 -8.44 11.88
N ASP A 193 -8.90 -8.22 13.10
CA ASP A 193 -8.11 -8.26 14.34
C ASP A 193 -6.84 -7.38 14.27
N ASP A 194 -7.01 -6.16 13.73
CA ASP A 194 -5.94 -5.18 13.49
C ASP A 194 -4.80 -5.70 12.58
N HIS A 195 -5.11 -6.62 11.66
CA HIS A 195 -4.19 -7.14 10.66
C HIS A 195 -4.79 -7.06 9.25
N LEU A 196 -3.93 -6.79 8.27
CA LEU A 196 -4.21 -7.02 6.86
C LEU A 196 -3.63 -8.37 6.44
N ASP A 197 -4.48 -9.37 6.31
CA ASP A 197 -4.11 -10.75 5.96
C ASP A 197 -4.19 -10.99 4.45
N VAL A 198 -3.10 -11.48 3.88
CA VAL A 198 -3.02 -12.05 2.54
C VAL A 198 -3.05 -13.58 2.67
N TYR A 199 -4.12 -14.19 2.17
CA TYR A 199 -4.24 -15.63 2.05
C TYR A 199 -3.60 -16.08 0.74
N LEU A 200 -2.74 -17.08 0.83
CA LEU A 200 -2.04 -17.68 -0.29
C LEU A 200 -2.67 -19.03 -0.65
N LYS A 201 -2.44 -19.46 -1.88
CA LYS A 201 -2.72 -20.81 -2.38
C LYS A 201 -1.43 -21.41 -2.89
N ALA A 202 -1.13 -22.64 -2.50
CA ALA A 202 0.01 -23.36 -3.02
C ALA A 202 -0.37 -24.15 -4.27
N SER A 203 0.57 -24.30 -5.21
CA SER A 203 0.44 -25.15 -6.38
C SER A 203 1.64 -26.07 -6.51
N LEU A 204 1.40 -27.39 -6.55
CA LEU A 204 2.45 -28.39 -6.75
C LEU A 204 2.92 -28.45 -8.20
N SER A 205 2.11 -28.00 -9.16
CA SER A 205 2.45 -28.04 -10.59
C SER A 205 3.63 -27.13 -10.96
N GLY A 206 3.91 -26.10 -10.17
CA GLY A 206 5.01 -25.17 -10.41
C GLY A 206 6.36 -25.60 -9.83
N LEU A 207 6.42 -26.71 -9.08
CA LEU A 207 7.66 -27.16 -8.41
C LEU A 207 8.85 -27.33 -9.37
N PRO A 208 8.70 -27.98 -10.55
CA PRO A 208 9.83 -28.13 -11.47
C PRO A 208 10.43 -26.80 -11.92
N VAL A 209 9.57 -25.80 -12.17
CA VAL A 209 9.97 -24.45 -12.58
C VAL A 209 10.68 -23.73 -11.44
N ALA A 210 10.12 -23.81 -10.22
CA ALA A 210 10.74 -23.21 -9.03
C ALA A 210 12.12 -23.82 -8.71
N PHE A 211 12.26 -25.15 -8.85
CA PHE A 211 13.55 -25.83 -8.66
C PHE A 211 14.59 -25.43 -9.70
N SER A 212 14.19 -25.25 -10.96
CA SER A 212 15.08 -24.72 -12.00
C SER A 212 15.57 -23.32 -11.62
N ALA A 213 14.64 -22.42 -11.28
CA ALA A 213 14.96 -21.03 -10.92
C ALA A 213 15.81 -20.90 -9.64
N ALA A 214 15.77 -21.90 -8.74
CA ALA A 214 16.60 -21.90 -7.54
C ALA A 214 18.07 -22.26 -7.81
N ARG A 215 18.33 -23.02 -8.90
CA ARG A 215 19.67 -23.49 -9.28
C ARG A 215 20.48 -22.45 -10.05
N ASP A 216 19.79 -21.52 -10.71
CA ASP A 216 20.37 -20.34 -11.38
C ASP A 216 20.73 -19.22 -10.37
#